data_AF-A0AAT9HCU3-F1
#
_entry.id   AF-A0AAT9HCU3-F1
#
_cell.length_a   1.000
_cell.length_b   1.000
_cell.length_c   1.000
_cell.angle_alpha   90.00
_cell.angle_beta   90.00
_cell.angle_gamma   90.00
#
_symmetry.space_group_name_H-M   'P 1'
#
loop_
_entity.id
_entity.type
_entity.pdbx_description
1 polymer ?
#
loop_
_entity_poly.entity_id
_entity_poly.type
_entity_poly.pdbx_seq_one_letter_code
_entity_poly.pdbx_strand_id
1 'polypeptide(L)'
;MALLWRSPYGPVAALLVLLPMGVSWWAFAQYHRERAAHQATIRALVQAVDIKDGYTRGHSERVGRASMMIARELGMDDERVELLRFAGILHDVGKLGVPTRLLTKNGPLTPEERRVIELHPEYGHEIVRGISFLGEARAAVLHHHERLDGSGYPYGLAGGQIPESARVVAVADAFDAMTSNRSYSRARPVQAALDELRRCAGAHFDPRMVAALVRTITRSGWHPAVTADDPRPAAHDTRPADGGAPDGGRWTGGGTRSVTGGTRCADGDMRTADGGTPSAPGPTAPGARR
;
A
#
# COMPACT_ATOMS: atom_id res chain seq x y z
N MET A 1 8.67 -54.43 -6.19
CA MET A 1 9.39 -54.45 -7.49
C MET A 1 9.39 -55.82 -8.19
N ALA A 2 9.47 -56.96 -7.49
CA ALA A 2 9.52 -58.29 -8.15
C ALA A 2 8.17 -58.84 -8.68
N LEU A 3 7.03 -58.28 -8.27
CA LEU A 3 5.69 -58.79 -8.66
C LEU A 3 5.14 -58.19 -9.97
N LEU A 4 5.71 -57.07 -10.46
CA LEU A 4 5.29 -56.46 -11.73
C LEU A 4 5.78 -57.24 -12.96
N TRP A 5 6.78 -58.11 -12.80
CA TRP A 5 7.41 -58.83 -13.92
C TRP A 5 6.76 -60.19 -14.23
N ARG A 6 5.88 -60.71 -13.37
CA ARG A 6 5.18 -61.99 -13.59
C ARG A 6 3.75 -61.85 -14.12
N SER A 7 3.26 -60.62 -14.31
CA SER A 7 1.93 -60.34 -14.86
C SER A 7 1.98 -60.30 -16.40
N PRO A 8 0.97 -60.83 -17.12
CA PRO A 8 0.91 -60.78 -18.59
C PRO A 8 0.90 -59.36 -19.17
N TYR A 9 0.70 -58.33 -18.34
CA TYR A 9 0.69 -56.91 -18.73
C TYR A 9 2.05 -56.19 -18.55
N GLY A 10 3.05 -56.87 -17.97
CA GLY A 10 4.48 -56.50 -17.95
C GLY A 10 4.85 -54.99 -17.94
N PRO A 11 5.81 -54.54 -18.78
CA PRO A 11 6.29 -53.14 -18.83
C PRO A 11 5.24 -52.14 -19.33
N VAL A 12 4.18 -52.60 -20.00
CA VAL A 12 3.08 -51.75 -20.48
C VAL A 12 2.25 -51.22 -19.31
N ALA A 13 2.02 -52.04 -18.28
CA ALA A 13 1.39 -51.59 -17.04
C ALA A 13 2.24 -50.54 -16.30
N ALA A 14 3.58 -50.67 -16.35
CA ALA A 14 4.48 -49.67 -15.77
C ALA A 14 4.43 -48.35 -16.55
N LEU A 15 4.36 -48.37 -17.89
CA LEU A 15 4.17 -47.16 -18.70
C LEU A 15 2.84 -46.46 -18.42
N LEU A 16 1.75 -47.22 -18.27
CA LEU A 16 0.43 -46.66 -17.95
C LEU A 16 0.38 -45.93 -16.60
N VAL A 17 1.25 -46.28 -15.65
CA VAL A 17 1.32 -45.61 -14.33
C VAL A 17 2.41 -44.52 -14.31
N LEU A 18 3.60 -44.82 -14.82
CA LEU A 18 4.75 -43.92 -14.75
C LEU A 18 4.64 -42.72 -15.69
N LEU A 19 4.00 -42.87 -16.85
CA LEU A 19 3.82 -41.78 -17.80
C LEU A 19 2.91 -40.67 -17.24
N PRO A 20 1.66 -40.94 -16.80
CA PRO A 20 0.83 -39.88 -16.21
C PRO A 20 1.43 -39.32 -14.91
N MET A 21 2.09 -40.15 -14.09
CA MET A 21 2.81 -39.67 -12.90
C MET A 21 3.97 -38.74 -13.27
N GLY A 22 4.74 -39.07 -14.31
CA GLY A 22 5.81 -38.23 -14.83
C GLY A 22 5.29 -36.92 -15.42
N VAL A 23 4.18 -36.94 -16.14
CA VAL A 23 3.51 -35.74 -16.66
C VAL A 23 2.96 -34.87 -15.53
N SER A 24 2.29 -35.45 -14.54
CA SER A 24 1.81 -34.72 -13.36
C SER A 24 2.95 -34.12 -12.55
N TRP A 25 4.04 -34.86 -12.34
CA TRP A 25 5.23 -34.35 -11.67
C TRP A 25 5.90 -33.23 -12.47
N TRP A 26 6.03 -33.38 -13.79
CA TRP A 26 6.55 -32.35 -14.66
C TRP A 26 5.67 -31.09 -14.66
N ALA A 27 4.35 -31.26 -14.74
CA ALA A 27 3.38 -30.16 -14.69
C ALA A 27 3.44 -29.44 -13.34
N PHE A 28 3.51 -30.19 -12.23
CA PHE A 28 3.70 -29.65 -10.90
C PHE A 28 5.02 -28.89 -10.77
N ALA A 29 6.11 -29.44 -11.28
CA ALA A 29 7.41 -28.77 -11.30
C ALA A 29 7.42 -27.50 -12.16
N GLN A 30 6.74 -27.50 -13.32
CA GLN A 30 6.57 -26.31 -14.15
C GLN A 30 5.77 -25.24 -13.42
N TYR A 31 4.66 -25.62 -12.81
CA TYR A 31 3.81 -24.72 -12.05
C TYR A 31 4.55 -24.05 -10.88
N HIS A 32 5.37 -24.82 -10.16
CA HIS A 32 6.22 -24.28 -9.10
C HIS A 32 7.28 -23.31 -9.63
N ARG A 33 7.91 -23.60 -10.78
CA ARG A 33 8.87 -22.70 -11.42
C ARG A 33 8.22 -21.38 -11.84
N GLU A 34 7.04 -21.44 -12.45
CA GLU A 34 6.30 -20.25 -12.87
C GLU A 34 5.91 -19.38 -11.67
N ARG A 35 5.35 -19.97 -10.61
CA ARG A 35 5.05 -19.26 -9.36
C ARG A 35 6.29 -18.62 -8.73
N ALA A 36 7.42 -19.33 -8.70
CA ALA A 36 8.66 -18.80 -8.17
C ALA A 36 9.18 -17.61 -9.01
N ALA A 37 9.09 -17.71 -10.34
CA ALA A 37 9.47 -16.63 -11.25
C ALA A 37 8.58 -15.39 -11.03
N HIS A 38 7.26 -15.56 -10.95
CA HIS A 38 6.33 -14.46 -10.65
C HIS A 38 6.69 -13.78 -9.33
N GLN A 39 6.89 -14.55 -8.26
CA GLN A 39 7.29 -13.99 -6.96
C GLN A 39 8.63 -13.25 -7.03
N ALA A 40 9.61 -13.75 -7.78
CA ALA A 40 10.90 -13.08 -7.96
C ALA A 40 10.75 -11.75 -8.70
N THR A 41 9.97 -11.69 -9.77
CA THR A 41 9.67 -10.45 -10.51
C THR A 41 9.00 -9.41 -9.61
N ILE A 42 7.99 -9.82 -8.83
CA ILE A 42 7.30 -8.91 -7.91
C ILE A 42 8.27 -8.39 -6.85
N ARG A 43 9.07 -9.26 -6.22
CA ARG A 43 10.06 -8.85 -5.22
C ARG A 43 11.08 -7.87 -5.81
N ALA A 44 11.53 -8.08 -7.04
CA ALA A 44 12.45 -7.18 -7.71
C ALA A 44 11.83 -5.79 -7.94
N LEU A 45 10.56 -5.72 -8.36
CA LEU A 45 9.84 -4.46 -8.53
C LEU A 45 9.66 -3.72 -7.19
N VAL A 46 9.26 -4.43 -6.14
CA VAL A 46 9.11 -3.86 -4.79
C VAL A 46 10.43 -3.32 -4.29
N GLN A 47 11.51 -4.09 -4.44
CA GLN A 47 12.83 -3.67 -4.04
C GLN A 47 13.28 -2.43 -4.81
N ALA A 48 12.95 -2.32 -6.10
CA ALA A 48 13.23 -1.12 -6.88
C ALA A 48 12.46 0.10 -6.36
N VAL A 49 11.18 -0.07 -5.99
CA VAL A 49 10.36 0.99 -5.38
C VAL A 49 10.95 1.41 -4.05
N ASP A 50 11.26 0.48 -3.15
CA ASP A 50 11.83 0.76 -1.83
C ASP A 50 13.21 1.43 -1.90
N ILE A 51 14.01 1.12 -2.93
CA ILE A 51 15.29 1.82 -3.17
C ILE A 51 15.05 3.27 -3.60
N LYS A 52 14.05 3.51 -4.43
CA LYS A 52 13.75 4.85 -4.94
C LYS A 52 13.03 5.71 -3.91
N ASP A 53 12.05 5.14 -3.25
CA ASP A 53 11.24 5.74 -2.20
C ASP A 53 11.73 5.18 -0.86
N GLY A 54 12.81 5.78 -0.32
CA GLY A 54 13.43 5.35 0.95
C GLY A 54 12.50 5.40 2.18
N TYR A 55 11.23 5.77 1.97
CA TYR A 55 10.15 5.91 2.93
C TYR A 55 9.28 4.64 3.10
N THR A 56 9.30 3.71 2.15
CA THR A 56 8.30 2.61 2.06
C THR A 56 8.74 1.24 2.59
N ARG A 57 9.88 1.13 3.29
CA ARG A 57 10.40 -0.19 3.70
C ARG A 57 9.34 -1.00 4.48
N GLY A 58 8.85 -2.07 3.85
CA GLY A 58 7.80 -2.96 4.39
C GLY A 58 6.36 -2.44 4.31
N HIS A 59 6.09 -1.22 3.84
CA HIS A 59 4.73 -0.67 3.65
C HIS A 59 3.96 -1.48 2.62
N SER A 60 4.53 -1.68 1.43
CA SER A 60 3.91 -2.45 0.36
C SER A 60 3.56 -3.88 0.79
N GLU A 61 4.42 -4.51 1.61
CA GLU A 61 4.15 -5.84 2.17
C GLU A 61 2.96 -5.83 3.14
N ARG A 62 2.86 -4.81 4.01
CA ARG A 62 1.75 -4.67 4.95
C ARG A 62 0.44 -4.36 4.24
N VAL A 63 0.44 -3.50 3.22
CA VAL A 63 -0.73 -3.23 2.37
C VAL A 63 -1.17 -4.50 1.63
N GLY A 64 -0.23 -5.26 1.07
CA GLY A 64 -0.52 -6.56 0.48
C GLY A 64 -1.17 -7.54 1.47
N ARG A 65 -0.64 -7.62 2.69
CA ARG A 65 -1.20 -8.48 3.75
C ARG A 65 -2.59 -8.04 4.19
N ALA A 66 -2.83 -6.75 4.37
CA ALA A 66 -4.16 -6.21 4.69
C ALA A 66 -5.15 -6.50 3.55
N SER A 67 -4.72 -6.39 2.29
CA SER A 67 -5.54 -6.72 1.11
C SER A 67 -5.96 -8.20 1.11
N MET A 68 -5.03 -9.12 1.43
CA MET A 68 -5.37 -10.55 1.59
C MET A 68 -6.38 -10.80 2.72
N MET A 69 -6.21 -10.10 3.85
CA MET A 69 -7.09 -10.24 5.01
C MET A 69 -8.53 -9.82 4.68
N ILE A 70 -8.69 -8.76 3.88
CA ILE A 70 -9.98 -8.32 3.35
C ILE A 70 -10.54 -9.36 2.37
N ALA A 71 -9.75 -9.78 1.39
CA ALA A 71 -10.16 -10.72 0.35
C ALA A 71 -10.68 -12.05 0.92
N ARG A 72 -9.95 -12.63 1.88
CA ARG A 72 -10.33 -13.87 2.56
C ARG A 72 -11.61 -13.74 3.35
N GLU A 73 -11.80 -12.62 4.03
CA GLU A 73 -13.02 -12.34 4.80
C GLU A 73 -14.24 -12.12 3.91
N LEU A 74 -14.03 -11.71 2.66
CA LEU A 74 -15.07 -11.63 1.64
C LEU A 74 -15.37 -12.97 0.96
N GLY A 75 -14.65 -14.03 1.31
CA GLY A 75 -14.84 -15.38 0.75
C GLY A 75 -14.30 -15.53 -0.68
N MET A 76 -13.32 -14.72 -1.07
CA MET A 76 -12.65 -14.86 -2.38
C MET A 76 -11.77 -16.12 -2.41
N ASP A 77 -11.60 -16.71 -3.60
CA ASP A 77 -10.71 -17.85 -3.81
C ASP A 77 -9.23 -17.49 -3.63
N ASP A 78 -8.39 -18.51 -3.46
CA ASP A 78 -6.95 -18.33 -3.18
C ASP A 78 -6.19 -17.62 -4.31
N GLU A 79 -6.62 -17.79 -5.57
CA GLU A 79 -6.00 -17.13 -6.71
C GLU A 79 -6.24 -15.62 -6.67
N ARG A 80 -7.48 -15.23 -6.40
CA ARG A 80 -7.87 -13.82 -6.27
C ARG A 80 -7.31 -13.17 -5.01
N VAL A 81 -7.22 -13.90 -3.91
CA VAL A 81 -6.52 -13.45 -2.68
C VAL A 81 -5.06 -13.12 -2.98
N GLU A 82 -4.36 -14.00 -3.71
CA GLU A 82 -2.95 -13.79 -4.07
C GLU A 82 -2.80 -12.63 -5.07
N LEU A 83 -3.74 -12.48 -6.01
CA LEU A 83 -3.77 -11.35 -6.92
C LEU A 83 -3.94 -10.01 -6.17
N LEU A 84 -4.83 -9.95 -5.18
CA LEU A 84 -4.99 -8.75 -4.34
C LEU A 84 -3.80 -8.49 -3.44
N ARG A 85 -3.08 -9.54 -3.02
CA ARG A 85 -1.78 -9.39 -2.37
C ARG A 85 -0.80 -8.66 -3.28
N PHE A 86 -0.69 -9.08 -4.55
CA PHE A 86 0.18 -8.43 -5.53
C PHE A 86 -0.26 -7.01 -5.84
N ALA A 87 -1.56 -6.76 -5.96
CA ALA A 87 -2.13 -5.43 -6.14
C ALA A 87 -1.71 -4.47 -5.01
N GLY A 88 -1.88 -4.89 -3.75
CA GLY A 88 -1.48 -4.08 -2.61
C GLY A 88 0.03 -3.85 -2.54
N ILE A 89 0.84 -4.82 -2.96
CA ILE A 89 2.30 -4.70 -3.01
C ILE A 89 2.78 -3.74 -4.10
N LEU A 90 2.09 -3.70 -5.24
CA LEU A 90 2.50 -2.94 -6.42
C LEU A 90 1.76 -1.62 -6.60
N HIS A 91 0.80 -1.27 -5.75
CA HIS A 91 -0.05 -0.08 -5.92
C HIS A 91 0.77 1.19 -6.24
N ASP A 92 1.90 1.34 -5.53
CA ASP A 92 2.80 2.48 -5.62
C ASP A 92 3.97 2.29 -6.62
N VAL A 93 3.99 1.23 -7.43
CA VAL A 93 5.13 0.93 -8.34
C VAL A 93 5.42 2.05 -9.33
N GLY A 94 4.40 2.83 -9.68
CA GLY A 94 4.54 3.98 -10.56
C GLY A 94 5.30 5.18 -9.98
N LYS A 95 5.59 5.19 -8.67
CA LYS A 95 6.55 6.15 -8.10
C LYS A 95 7.94 6.03 -8.75
N LEU A 96 8.25 4.89 -9.37
CA LEU A 96 9.40 4.74 -10.27
C LEU A 96 9.41 5.70 -11.46
N GLY A 97 8.26 6.22 -11.91
CA GLY A 97 8.17 7.27 -12.93
C GLY A 97 8.26 8.71 -12.40
N VAL A 98 8.09 8.92 -11.09
CA VAL A 98 8.03 10.27 -10.50
C VAL A 98 9.44 10.79 -10.16
N PRO A 99 9.78 12.08 -10.40
CA PRO A 99 11.07 12.63 -10.00
C PRO A 99 11.32 12.55 -8.49
N THR A 100 12.46 11.98 -8.08
CA THR A 100 12.82 11.79 -6.66
C THR A 100 12.77 13.08 -5.85
N ARG A 101 13.16 14.23 -6.46
CA ARG A 101 13.09 15.55 -5.82
C ARG A 101 11.69 15.93 -5.31
N LEU A 102 10.63 15.43 -5.96
CA LEU A 102 9.25 15.67 -5.54
C LEU A 102 8.85 14.73 -4.39
N LEU A 103 9.28 13.46 -4.49
CA LEU A 103 9.06 12.46 -3.43
C LEU A 103 9.75 12.86 -2.12
N THR A 104 10.99 13.37 -2.20
CA THR A 104 11.80 13.76 -1.02
C THR A 104 11.67 15.23 -0.62
N LYS A 105 10.78 16.01 -1.25
CA LYS A 105 10.60 17.43 -0.94
C LYS A 105 10.09 17.62 0.49
N ASN A 106 10.83 18.38 1.29
CA ASN A 106 10.41 18.85 2.60
C ASN A 106 9.43 20.02 2.45
N GLY A 107 8.19 19.85 2.93
CA GLY A 107 7.13 20.87 2.88
C GLY A 107 6.01 20.59 1.87
N PRO A 108 5.04 21.52 1.74
CA PRO A 108 3.91 21.36 0.85
C PRO A 108 4.34 21.35 -0.63
N LEU A 109 3.63 20.57 -1.44
CA LEU A 109 3.78 20.58 -2.89
C LEU A 109 3.00 21.74 -3.49
N THR A 110 3.51 22.32 -4.57
CA THR A 110 2.70 23.20 -5.41
C THR A 110 1.64 22.38 -6.16
N PRO A 111 0.57 23.01 -6.66
CA PRO A 111 -0.44 22.30 -7.47
C PRO A 111 0.16 21.57 -8.67
N GLU A 112 1.19 22.13 -9.30
CA GLU A 112 1.88 21.53 -10.45
C GLU A 112 2.70 20.30 -10.03
N GLU A 113 3.41 20.40 -8.91
CA GLU A 113 4.18 19.27 -8.37
C GLU A 113 3.28 18.13 -7.92
N ARG A 114 2.12 18.46 -7.33
CA ARG A 114 1.09 17.50 -6.95
C ARG A 114 0.57 16.74 -8.17
N ARG A 115 0.22 17.43 -9.26
CA ARG A 115 -0.22 16.79 -10.51
C ARG A 115 0.80 15.78 -11.04
N VAL A 116 2.10 16.07 -10.93
CA VAL A 116 3.15 15.12 -11.35
C VAL A 116 3.18 13.86 -10.48
N ILE A 117 2.92 13.99 -9.18
CA ILE A 117 2.83 12.83 -8.27
C ILE A 117 1.55 12.04 -8.53
N GLU A 118 0.42 12.69 -8.81
CA GLU A 118 -0.87 12.06 -9.14
C GLU A 118 -0.83 11.22 -10.44
N LEU A 119 0.23 11.33 -11.25
CA LEU A 119 0.45 10.48 -12.42
C LEU A 119 1.01 9.09 -12.08
N HIS A 120 1.44 8.84 -10.83
CA HIS A 120 2.01 7.55 -10.48
C HIS A 120 1.08 6.35 -10.70
N PRO A 121 -0.27 6.41 -10.57
CA PRO A 121 -1.10 5.26 -10.89
C PRO A 121 -1.02 4.90 -12.39
N GLU A 122 -0.95 5.89 -13.27
CA GLU A 122 -0.78 5.70 -14.71
C GLU A 122 0.61 5.12 -15.04
N TYR A 123 1.67 5.65 -14.43
CA TYR A 123 3.01 5.06 -14.57
C TYR A 123 3.07 3.62 -14.06
N GLY A 124 2.40 3.34 -12.94
CA GLY A 124 2.34 2.00 -12.37
C GLY A 124 1.64 1.02 -13.30
N HIS A 125 0.50 1.46 -13.85
CA HIS A 125 -0.24 0.73 -14.87
C HIS A 125 0.62 0.42 -16.11
N GLU A 126 1.40 1.39 -16.60
CA GLU A 126 2.29 1.21 -17.74
C GLU A 126 3.48 0.28 -17.45
N ILE A 127 4.04 0.34 -16.24
CA ILE A 127 5.13 -0.56 -15.80
C ILE A 127 4.65 -2.01 -15.75
N VAL A 128 3.44 -2.24 -15.21
CA VAL A 128 2.93 -3.61 -15.01
C VAL A 128 2.17 -4.16 -16.22
N ARG A 129 1.90 -3.34 -17.27
CA ARG A 129 1.06 -3.73 -18.42
C ARG A 129 1.51 -4.99 -19.15
N GLY A 130 2.82 -5.26 -19.18
CA GLY A 130 3.42 -6.41 -19.87
C GLY A 130 3.40 -7.71 -19.07
N ILE A 131 2.93 -7.68 -17.82
CA ILE A 131 2.95 -8.82 -16.91
C ILE A 131 1.57 -9.47 -16.90
N SER A 132 1.41 -10.55 -17.68
CA SER A 132 0.12 -11.20 -17.95
C SER A 132 -0.64 -11.64 -16.69
N PHE A 133 0.06 -12.16 -15.68
CA PHE A 133 -0.57 -12.65 -14.44
C PHE A 133 -1.12 -11.54 -13.53
N LEU A 134 -0.80 -10.26 -13.80
CA LEU A 134 -1.26 -9.11 -13.02
C LEU A 134 -2.60 -8.51 -13.50
N GLY A 135 -3.37 -9.22 -14.33
CA GLY A 135 -4.59 -8.71 -14.98
C GLY A 135 -5.47 -7.80 -14.10
N GLU A 136 -6.09 -8.34 -13.04
CA GLU A 136 -6.95 -7.55 -12.13
C GLU A 136 -6.12 -6.64 -11.18
N ALA A 137 -4.86 -6.99 -10.89
CA ALA A 137 -3.98 -6.20 -10.03
C ALA A 137 -3.58 -4.89 -10.72
N ARG A 138 -3.45 -4.88 -12.05
CA ARG A 138 -3.20 -3.69 -12.87
C ARG A 138 -4.34 -2.67 -12.74
N ALA A 139 -5.59 -3.13 -12.66
CA ALA A 139 -6.73 -2.25 -12.44
C ALA A 139 -6.68 -1.63 -11.03
N ALA A 140 -6.27 -2.39 -10.02
CA ALA A 140 -6.06 -1.85 -8.69
C ALA A 140 -4.94 -0.81 -8.65
N VAL A 141 -3.80 -1.08 -9.30
CA VAL A 141 -2.68 -0.11 -9.41
C VAL A 141 -3.14 1.20 -10.04
N LEU A 142 -3.99 1.17 -11.07
CA LEU A 142 -4.46 2.38 -11.73
C LEU A 142 -5.49 3.18 -10.91
N HIS A 143 -6.34 2.50 -10.14
CA HIS A 143 -7.54 3.09 -9.53
C HIS A 143 -7.54 3.10 -7.99
N HIS A 144 -6.43 2.77 -7.33
CA HIS A 144 -6.39 2.71 -5.85
C HIS A 144 -6.54 4.07 -5.16
N HIS A 145 -6.40 5.18 -5.88
CA HIS A 145 -6.68 6.54 -5.40
C HIS A 145 -8.07 7.07 -5.81
N GLU A 146 -8.89 6.25 -6.48
CA GLU A 146 -10.28 6.59 -6.72
C GLU A 146 -11.06 6.52 -5.39
N ARG A 147 -12.02 7.43 -5.22
CA ARG A 147 -12.84 7.54 -3.99
C ARG A 147 -14.28 7.21 -4.34
N LEU A 148 -14.99 6.57 -3.41
CA LEU A 148 -16.36 6.13 -3.68
C LEU A 148 -17.31 7.27 -4.10
N ASP A 149 -17.05 8.48 -3.61
CA ASP A 149 -17.75 9.73 -3.92
C ASP A 149 -17.38 10.38 -5.27
N GLY A 150 -16.41 9.83 -6.00
CA GLY A 150 -15.93 10.35 -7.30
C GLY A 150 -14.93 11.51 -7.22
N SER A 151 -14.50 11.92 -6.01
CA SER A 151 -13.50 12.99 -5.84
C SER A 151 -12.04 12.49 -5.87
N GLY A 152 -11.83 11.22 -6.21
CA GLY A 152 -10.51 10.62 -6.39
C GLY A 152 -9.88 10.88 -7.76
N TYR A 153 -8.77 10.22 -8.01
CA TYR A 153 -7.98 10.33 -9.24
C TYR A 153 -7.49 8.93 -9.68
N PRO A 154 -7.09 8.73 -10.94
CA PRO A 154 -6.93 9.72 -12.03
C PRO A 154 -8.19 10.04 -12.83
N TYR A 155 -9.24 9.22 -12.80
CA TYR A 155 -10.41 9.38 -13.68
C TYR A 155 -11.69 9.85 -12.96
N GLY A 156 -11.68 9.93 -11.63
CA GLY A 156 -12.86 10.36 -10.86
C GLY A 156 -14.00 9.35 -10.91
N LEU A 157 -13.66 8.06 -10.89
CA LEU A 157 -14.64 6.97 -10.88
C LEU A 157 -15.42 6.98 -9.57
N ALA A 158 -16.72 6.69 -9.62
CA ALA A 158 -17.58 6.67 -8.44
C ALA A 158 -18.24 5.30 -8.20
N GLY A 159 -18.45 4.97 -6.92
CA GLY A 159 -19.19 3.78 -6.50
C GLY A 159 -18.72 2.49 -7.17
N GLY A 160 -19.63 1.82 -7.88
CA GLY A 160 -19.39 0.55 -8.55
C GLY A 160 -18.55 0.61 -9.83
N GLN A 161 -18.22 1.81 -10.32
CA GLN A 161 -17.30 1.97 -11.46
C GLN A 161 -15.86 1.68 -11.05
N ILE A 162 -15.53 1.82 -9.77
CA ILE A 162 -14.21 1.50 -9.22
C ILE A 162 -14.08 -0.03 -9.12
N PRO A 163 -13.04 -0.64 -9.74
CA PRO A 163 -12.79 -2.07 -9.64
C PRO A 163 -12.79 -2.55 -8.18
N GLU A 164 -13.33 -3.75 -7.93
CA GLU A 164 -13.35 -4.32 -6.57
C GLU A 164 -11.94 -4.42 -5.97
N SER A 165 -10.95 -4.76 -6.80
CA SER A 165 -9.55 -4.84 -6.41
C SER A 165 -8.97 -3.48 -5.96
N ALA A 166 -9.28 -2.39 -6.65
CA ALA A 166 -8.90 -1.03 -6.26
C ALA A 166 -9.54 -0.63 -4.92
N ARG A 167 -10.83 -0.94 -4.72
CA ARG A 167 -11.54 -0.64 -3.46
C ARG A 167 -10.95 -1.38 -2.27
N VAL A 168 -10.46 -2.61 -2.46
CA VAL A 168 -9.73 -3.35 -1.41
C VAL A 168 -8.40 -2.68 -1.10
N VAL A 169 -7.60 -2.37 -2.12
CA VAL A 169 -6.28 -1.78 -1.95
C VAL A 169 -6.36 -0.39 -1.30
N ALA A 170 -7.32 0.44 -1.69
CA ALA A 170 -7.53 1.77 -1.10
C ALA A 170 -7.76 1.71 0.42
N VAL A 171 -8.56 0.74 0.89
CA VAL A 171 -8.81 0.53 2.32
C VAL A 171 -7.56 0.00 3.02
N ALA A 172 -6.85 -0.94 2.41
CA ALA A 172 -5.63 -1.52 2.96
C ALA A 172 -4.50 -0.48 3.08
N ASP A 173 -4.32 0.37 2.07
CA ASP A 173 -3.33 1.45 2.05
C ASP A 173 -3.61 2.50 3.11
N ALA A 174 -4.85 3.02 3.16
CA ALA A 174 -5.25 3.97 4.20
C ALA A 174 -5.07 3.42 5.63
N PHE A 175 -5.38 2.14 5.83
CA PHE A 175 -5.14 1.48 7.11
C PHE A 175 -3.67 1.43 7.49
N ASP A 176 -2.78 1.03 6.57
CA ASP A 176 -1.35 1.00 6.84
C ASP A 176 -0.77 2.41 7.05
N ALA A 177 -1.20 3.39 6.25
CA ALA A 177 -0.79 4.78 6.38
C ALA A 177 -1.12 5.35 7.77
N MET A 178 -2.26 4.97 8.36
CA MET A 178 -2.65 5.40 9.71
C MET A 178 -1.95 4.66 10.85
N THR A 179 -1.63 3.37 10.65
CA THR A 179 -1.10 2.49 11.71
C THR A 179 0.42 2.33 11.69
N SER A 180 1.09 2.78 10.63
CA SER A 180 2.55 2.79 10.54
C SER A 180 3.14 4.13 11.01
N ASN A 181 4.35 4.10 11.56
CA ASN A 181 5.12 5.30 11.87
C ASN A 181 5.68 5.89 10.58
N ARG A 182 4.82 6.49 9.76
CA ARG A 182 5.24 7.28 8.59
C ARG A 182 5.65 8.69 9.06
N SER A 183 6.74 9.23 8.48
CA SER A 183 7.40 10.47 8.93
C SER A 183 6.43 11.59 9.32
N TYR A 184 6.69 12.16 10.49
CA TYR A 184 6.04 13.31 11.13
C TYR A 184 4.75 13.07 11.91
N SER A 185 4.13 11.88 11.88
CA SER A 185 3.00 11.53 12.75
C SER A 185 3.26 10.23 13.52
N ARG A 186 2.93 10.20 14.81
CA ARG A 186 3.00 8.94 15.59
C ARG A 186 1.92 7.99 15.07
N ALA A 187 2.27 6.72 14.87
CA ALA A 187 1.31 5.67 14.52
C ALA A 187 0.08 5.76 15.41
N ARG A 188 -1.11 5.79 14.78
CA ARG A 188 -2.35 5.74 15.52
C ARG A 188 -2.56 4.33 16.09
N PRO A 189 -3.18 4.19 17.26
CA PRO A 189 -3.67 2.90 17.71
C PRO A 189 -4.55 2.27 16.64
N VAL A 190 -4.41 0.96 16.40
CA VAL A 190 -5.18 0.21 15.40
C VAL A 190 -6.66 0.50 15.50
N GLN A 191 -7.21 0.55 16.72
CA GLN A 191 -8.63 0.85 16.92
C GLN A 191 -9.03 2.23 16.40
N ALA A 192 -8.20 3.25 16.60
CA ALA A 192 -8.48 4.60 16.10
C ALA A 192 -8.41 4.66 14.57
N ALA A 193 -7.54 3.88 13.94
CA ALA A 193 -7.50 3.76 12.49
C ALA A 193 -8.78 3.07 11.95
N LEU A 194 -9.26 2.01 12.61
CA LEU A 194 -10.51 1.35 12.24
C LEU A 194 -11.73 2.28 12.40
N ASP A 195 -11.77 3.08 13.46
CA ASP A 195 -12.86 4.04 13.68
C ASP A 195 -12.87 5.14 12.62
N GLU A 196 -11.70 5.61 12.18
CA GLU A 196 -11.58 6.56 11.08
C GLU A 196 -12.03 5.95 9.74
N LEU A 197 -11.65 4.69 9.44
CA LEU A 197 -12.12 4.00 8.24
C LEU A 197 -13.65 3.87 8.22
N ARG A 198 -14.27 3.53 9.37
CA ARG A 198 -15.73 3.48 9.50
C ARG A 198 -16.37 4.84 9.26
N ARG A 199 -15.77 5.91 9.78
CA ARG A 199 -16.24 7.28 9.58
C ARG A 199 -16.23 7.70 8.11
N CYS A 200 -15.22 7.26 7.36
CA CYS A 200 -15.03 7.61 5.96
C CYS A 200 -15.65 6.60 4.98
N ALA A 201 -16.30 5.55 5.50
CA ALA A 201 -17.03 4.57 4.70
C ALA A 201 -18.24 5.22 4.02
N GLY A 202 -18.45 4.91 2.75
CA GLY A 202 -19.53 5.46 1.92
C GLY A 202 -19.15 6.76 1.18
N ALA A 203 -18.11 7.47 1.61
CA ALA A 203 -17.58 8.63 0.92
C ALA A 203 -16.24 8.31 0.25
N HIS A 204 -15.22 7.98 1.04
CA HIS A 204 -13.89 7.67 0.51
C HIS A 204 -13.79 6.17 0.20
N PHE A 205 -14.28 5.34 1.11
CA PHE A 205 -14.07 3.90 1.08
C PHE A 205 -15.37 3.13 0.91
N ASP A 206 -15.30 1.97 0.27
CA ASP A 206 -16.42 1.05 0.20
C ASP A 206 -16.72 0.45 1.60
N PRO A 207 -17.96 0.63 2.13
CA PRO A 207 -18.36 0.08 3.42
C PRO A 207 -18.17 -1.43 3.56
N ARG A 208 -18.32 -2.20 2.48
CA ARG A 208 -18.15 -3.65 2.46
C ARG A 208 -16.69 -4.03 2.73
N MET A 209 -15.74 -3.30 2.15
CA MET A 209 -14.30 -3.54 2.30
C MET A 209 -13.82 -3.13 3.69
N VAL A 210 -14.30 -1.98 4.19
CA VAL A 210 -14.02 -1.52 5.56
C VAL A 210 -14.56 -2.53 6.59
N ALA A 211 -15.80 -2.99 6.43
CA ALA A 211 -16.40 -3.97 7.33
C ALA A 211 -15.64 -5.29 7.36
N ALA A 212 -15.15 -5.76 6.20
CA ALA A 212 -14.31 -6.95 6.11
C ALA A 212 -12.98 -6.76 6.87
N LEU A 213 -12.25 -5.65 6.61
CA LEU A 213 -11.00 -5.38 7.32
C LEU A 213 -11.18 -5.35 8.84
N VAL A 214 -12.22 -4.64 9.28
CA VAL A 214 -12.61 -4.53 10.69
C VAL A 214 -12.84 -5.90 11.31
N ARG A 215 -13.67 -6.75 10.70
CA ARG A 215 -13.99 -8.09 11.23
C ARG A 215 -12.73 -8.94 11.37
N THR A 216 -11.87 -8.94 10.34
CA THR A 216 -10.64 -9.75 10.37
C THR A 216 -9.68 -9.26 11.45
N ILE A 217 -9.49 -7.95 11.58
CA ILE A 217 -8.58 -7.39 12.59
C ILE A 217 -9.12 -7.60 14.00
N THR A 218 -10.41 -7.44 14.24
CA THR A 218 -11.02 -7.73 15.55
C THR A 218 -10.88 -9.20 15.94
N ARG A 219 -10.96 -10.12 14.97
CA ARG A 219 -10.87 -11.57 15.21
C ARG A 219 -9.43 -12.06 15.40
N SER A 220 -8.49 -11.57 14.60
CA SER A 220 -7.13 -12.14 14.51
C SER A 220 -6.02 -11.21 15.00
N GLY A 221 -6.36 -9.96 15.33
CA GLY A 221 -5.39 -8.90 15.62
C GLY A 221 -4.64 -8.42 14.39
N TRP A 222 -3.98 -7.27 14.51
CA TRP A 222 -3.04 -6.75 13.51
C TRP A 222 -1.62 -6.89 14.03
N HIS A 223 -0.85 -7.78 13.40
CA HIS A 223 0.56 -8.04 13.72
C HIS A 223 1.39 -7.84 12.46
N PRO A 224 1.97 -6.64 12.23
CA PRO A 224 2.81 -6.40 11.08
C PRO A 224 4.15 -7.12 11.28
N ALA A 225 4.23 -8.39 10.86
CA ALA A 225 5.50 -9.07 10.71
C ALA A 225 6.13 -8.61 9.39
N VAL A 226 7.21 -7.84 9.46
CA VAL A 226 8.00 -7.43 8.30
C VAL A 226 9.16 -8.41 8.18
N THR A 227 9.28 -9.08 7.03
CA THR A 227 10.40 -10.01 6.74
C THR A 227 11.75 -9.32 6.51
N ALA A 228 11.82 -8.01 6.71
CA ALA A 228 13.00 -7.17 6.50
C ALA A 228 13.59 -6.56 7.79
N ASP A 229 12.99 -6.83 8.97
CA ASP A 229 13.59 -6.50 10.27
C ASP A 229 14.52 -7.64 10.71
N ASP A 230 15.62 -7.82 9.97
CA ASP A 230 16.86 -8.25 10.62
C ASP A 230 17.56 -6.94 11.03
N PRO A 231 17.67 -6.62 12.33
CA PRO A 231 18.42 -5.45 12.74
C PRO A 231 19.87 -5.70 12.32
N ARG A 232 20.34 -5.00 11.30
CA ARG A 232 21.79 -4.83 11.13
C ARG A 232 22.32 -4.36 12.48
N PRO A 233 23.30 -5.02 13.11
CA PRO A 233 23.90 -4.50 14.32
C PRO A 233 24.34 -3.07 14.01
N ALA A 234 23.84 -2.13 14.81
CA ALA A 234 24.21 -0.73 14.71
C ALA A 234 25.74 -0.70 14.62
N ALA A 235 26.27 -0.15 13.53
CA ALA A 235 27.69 0.11 13.43
C ALA A 235 28.05 0.95 14.66
N HIS A 236 28.84 0.37 15.55
CA HIS A 236 29.37 1.07 16.71
C HIS A 236 30.18 2.26 16.17
N ASP A 237 29.58 3.45 16.18
CA ASP A 237 30.30 4.72 16.05
C ASP A 237 31.08 4.91 17.35
N THR A 238 32.22 4.22 17.47
CA THR A 238 33.21 4.53 18.50
C THR A 238 33.89 5.84 18.12
N ARG A 239 33.21 6.96 18.42
CA ARG A 239 33.90 8.24 18.62
C ARG A 239 34.55 8.24 20.00
N PRO A 240 35.84 8.58 20.13
CA PRO A 240 36.45 8.76 21.44
C PRO A 240 35.77 9.91 22.18
N ALA A 241 35.51 9.69 23.46
CA ALA A 241 34.93 10.69 24.36
C ALA A 241 35.94 11.82 24.61
N ASP A 242 35.60 13.02 24.19
CA ASP A 242 36.16 14.25 24.77
C ASP A 242 35.11 14.86 25.71
N GLY A 243 35.54 15.05 26.95
CA GLY A 243 34.72 15.49 28.06
C GLY A 243 34.36 16.97 28.01
N GLY A 244 33.21 17.31 28.61
CA GLY A 244 32.80 18.68 28.85
C GLY A 244 31.30 18.79 29.12
N ALA A 245 30.92 18.71 30.39
CA ALA A 245 29.63 19.18 30.90
C ALA A 245 29.84 20.54 31.58
N PRO A 246 28.81 21.26 32.08
CA PRO A 246 27.39 21.33 31.70
C PRO A 246 26.86 22.79 31.60
N ASP A 247 25.68 23.00 31.02
CA ASP A 247 24.71 24.02 31.47
C ASP A 247 23.34 23.65 30.85
N GLY A 248 22.23 23.47 31.56
CA GLY A 248 21.55 24.47 32.37
C GLY A 248 20.32 24.96 31.59
N GLY A 249 19.13 24.38 31.81
CA GLY A 249 17.95 24.77 31.03
C GLY A 249 16.66 24.03 31.35
N ARG A 250 16.06 24.36 32.49
CA ARG A 250 14.69 24.03 32.89
C ARG A 250 13.68 24.74 31.99
N TRP A 251 12.69 24.04 31.43
CA TRP A 251 11.44 24.64 30.97
C TRP A 251 10.23 23.79 31.36
N THR A 252 9.26 24.43 32.01
CA THR A 252 8.05 23.90 32.63
C THR A 252 6.81 24.43 31.91
N GLY A 253 5.77 23.60 31.78
CA GLY A 253 4.38 24.00 31.46
C GLY A 253 4.15 24.32 29.98
N GLY A 254 3.06 23.92 29.32
CA GLY A 254 1.70 23.64 29.76
C GLY A 254 0.77 24.41 28.83
N GLY A 255 -0.27 23.78 28.26
CA GLY A 255 -1.23 24.51 27.44
C GLY A 255 -2.03 23.65 26.47
N THR A 256 -3.06 22.99 26.99
CA THR A 256 -4.20 22.48 26.23
C THR A 256 -4.94 23.65 25.56
N ARG A 257 -5.19 23.56 24.25
CA ARG A 257 -6.32 24.24 23.61
C ARG A 257 -6.99 23.28 22.63
N SER A 258 -8.23 22.94 22.99
CA SER A 258 -9.25 22.41 22.12
C SER A 258 -9.59 23.43 21.05
N VAL A 259 -9.50 23.02 19.79
CA VAL A 259 -10.15 23.72 18.67
C VAL A 259 -11.05 22.70 18.00
N THR A 260 -12.36 22.87 18.21
CA THR A 260 -13.43 22.23 17.46
C THR A 260 -13.47 22.84 16.07
N GLY A 261 -12.92 22.12 15.08
CA GLY A 261 -12.98 22.46 13.67
C GLY A 261 -13.32 21.21 12.86
N GLY A 262 -14.42 21.24 12.12
CA GLY A 262 -14.92 20.12 11.31
C GLY A 262 -13.81 19.53 10.43
N THR A 263 -13.41 18.30 10.74
CA THR A 263 -12.24 17.67 10.12
C THR A 263 -12.69 16.77 8.98
N ARG A 264 -12.27 17.14 7.76
CA ARG A 264 -12.29 16.25 6.59
C ARG A 264 -11.64 14.91 6.97
N CYS A 265 -12.13 13.81 6.38
CA CYS A 265 -11.50 12.50 6.45
C CYS A 265 -9.99 12.63 6.24
N ALA A 266 -9.20 12.04 7.14
CA ALA A 266 -7.75 12.10 7.04
C ALA A 266 -7.34 11.42 5.73
N ASP A 267 -7.03 12.22 4.72
CA ASP A 267 -6.44 11.72 3.48
C ASP A 267 -5.10 11.08 3.85
N GLY A 268 -4.92 9.81 3.48
CA GLY A 268 -3.64 9.09 3.61
C GLY A 268 -2.52 9.73 2.77
N ASP A 269 -2.87 10.71 1.92
CA ASP A 269 -1.94 11.54 1.17
C ASP A 269 -1.69 12.86 1.90
N MET A 270 -0.86 12.79 2.94
CA MET A 270 -0.65 13.91 3.86
C MET A 270 0.28 14.96 3.25
N ARG A 271 -0.25 15.78 2.33
CA ARG A 271 0.32 17.08 1.96
C ARG A 271 -0.72 18.19 1.80
N THR A 272 -1.72 18.20 2.66
CA THR A 272 -2.60 19.38 2.82
C THR A 272 -2.46 19.92 4.23
N ALA A 273 -1.63 20.96 4.37
CA ALA A 273 -1.78 21.92 5.45
C ALA A 273 -2.27 23.22 4.81
N ASP A 274 -3.58 23.46 4.91
CA ASP A 274 -4.21 24.74 4.60
C ASP A 274 -3.62 25.80 5.53
N GLY A 275 -2.75 26.66 4.99
CA GLY A 275 -2.24 27.87 5.62
C GLY A 275 -2.83 29.10 4.92
N GLY A 276 -4.12 29.33 5.06
CA GLY A 276 -4.76 30.56 4.58
C GLY A 276 -4.33 31.75 5.42
N THR A 277 -3.47 32.61 4.86
CA THR A 277 -3.24 33.96 5.40
C THR A 277 -4.41 34.87 4.99
N PRO A 278 -5.02 35.62 5.92
CA PRO A 278 -6.06 36.57 5.55
C PRO A 278 -5.42 37.77 4.83
N SER A 279 -5.87 38.02 3.60
CA SER A 279 -5.51 39.18 2.80
C SER A 279 -6.02 40.46 3.48
N ALA A 280 -5.13 41.42 3.70
CA ALA A 280 -5.46 42.75 4.21
C ALA A 280 -6.32 43.54 3.20
N PRO A 281 -7.22 44.43 3.65
CA PRO A 281 -8.04 45.25 2.77
C PRO A 281 -7.21 46.35 2.09
N GLY A 282 -7.35 46.44 0.76
CA GLY A 282 -6.75 47.51 -0.05
C GLY A 282 -7.42 48.88 0.16
N PRO A 283 -6.71 49.99 -0.11
CA PRO A 283 -7.20 51.33 0.14
C PRO A 283 -8.29 51.75 -0.86
N THR A 284 -9.35 52.33 -0.31
CA THR A 284 -10.44 53.02 -1.02
C THR A 284 -9.94 54.19 -1.86
N ALA A 285 -10.28 54.20 -3.16
CA ALA A 285 -10.14 55.37 -4.03
C ALA A 285 -11.42 56.25 -3.97
N PRO A 286 -11.30 57.59 -3.99
CA PRO A 286 -12.44 58.50 -3.93
C PRO A 286 -13.08 58.70 -5.31
N GLY A 287 -14.41 58.87 -5.31
CA GLY A 287 -15.21 58.98 -6.51
C GLY A 287 -15.01 60.28 -7.32
N ALA A 288 -15.37 60.19 -8.60
CA ALA A 288 -15.67 61.34 -9.44
C ALA A 288 -16.97 61.08 -10.18
N ARG A 289 -17.94 61.96 -9.92
CA ARG A 289 -19.20 62.10 -10.65
C ARG A 289 -18.90 62.59 -12.07
N ARG A 290 -19.58 62.02 -13.06
CA ARG A 290 -20.32 62.72 -14.12
C ARG A 290 -21.21 61.72 -14.84
#